data_AF-A0A8D8HSQ0-F1
#
_entry.id   AF-A0A8D8HSQ0-F1
#
_cell.length_a   1.000
_cell.length_b   1.000
_cell.length_c   1.000
_cell.angle_alpha   90.00
_cell.angle_beta   90.00
_cell.angle_gamma   90.00
#
_symmetry.space_group_name_H-M   'P 1'
#
loop_
_entity.id
_entity.type
_entity.pdbx_description
1 polymer ?
#
loop_
_entity_poly.entity_id
_entity_poly.type
_entity_poly.pdbx_seq_one_letter_code
_entity_poly.pdbx_strand_id
1 'polypeptide(L)'
;MSLGVEIFDLPARHFQVFWGASGDLWQSLWDRVLDVTGDDPFRLWIFGTLLYTMTLYWTIGSVYTLLDVFNRPAFLRRYKVQPGTNEPVDRDRLFRVIRQVVFNQIFTGLPMLLGLYYFIEPQTVAGIRELPTFPTVVWQLAACVVIEEFGFYYSHRLLHHSRVYKFVHKQ
;
A
#
# COMPACT_ATOMS: atom_id res chain seq x y z
N MET A 1 -37.91 -30.82 -11.63
CA MET A 1 -36.74 -29.91 -11.63
C MET A 1 -35.52 -30.80 -11.46
N SER A 2 -34.53 -30.71 -12.35
CA SER A 2 -33.45 -31.71 -12.48
C SER A 2 -32.40 -31.54 -11.38
N LEU A 3 -31.97 -32.65 -10.75
CA LEU A 3 -30.88 -32.73 -9.76
C LEU A 3 -29.60 -31.98 -10.16
N GLY A 4 -29.34 -31.83 -11.46
CA GLY A 4 -28.18 -31.08 -11.97
C GLY A 4 -28.26 -29.57 -11.72
N VAL A 5 -29.46 -29.00 -11.58
CA VAL A 5 -29.66 -27.56 -11.31
C VAL A 5 -29.36 -27.24 -9.84
N GLU A 6 -29.78 -28.10 -8.91
CA GLU A 6 -29.53 -27.92 -7.47
C GLU A 6 -28.03 -27.99 -7.10
N ILE A 7 -27.24 -28.80 -7.81
CA ILE A 7 -25.80 -28.97 -7.54
C ILE A 7 -25.01 -27.67 -7.82
N PHE A 8 -25.43 -26.87 -8.80
CA PHE A 8 -24.77 -25.59 -9.12
C PHE A 8 -25.41 -24.40 -8.41
N ASP A 9 -26.71 -24.46 -8.12
CA ASP A 9 -27.44 -23.38 -7.43
C ASP A 9 -27.05 -23.25 -5.96
N LEU A 10 -26.77 -24.36 -5.27
CA LEU A 10 -26.37 -24.32 -3.85
C LEU A 10 -25.02 -23.61 -3.65
N PRO A 11 -23.93 -23.96 -4.36
CA PRO A 11 -22.68 -23.21 -4.30
C PRO A 11 -22.86 -21.75 -4.74
N ALA A 12 -23.57 -21.50 -5.85
CA ALA A 12 -23.78 -20.14 -6.35
C ALA A 12 -24.47 -19.25 -5.30
N ARG A 13 -25.49 -19.80 -4.62
CA ARG A 13 -26.18 -19.12 -3.52
C ARG A 13 -25.27 -18.89 -2.32
N HIS A 14 -24.47 -19.87 -1.91
CA HIS A 14 -23.50 -19.68 -0.81
C HIS A 14 -22.47 -18.60 -1.15
N PHE A 15 -21.97 -18.57 -2.39
CA PHE A 15 -21.08 -17.52 -2.85
C PHE A 15 -21.75 -16.16 -2.82
N GLN A 16 -22.98 -16.02 -3.33
CA GLN A 16 -23.72 -14.75 -3.28
C GLN A 16 -23.93 -14.25 -1.84
N VAL A 17 -24.31 -15.14 -0.91
CA VAL A 17 -24.49 -14.79 0.50
C VAL A 17 -23.15 -14.36 1.13
N PHE A 18 -22.08 -15.11 0.89
CA PHE A 18 -20.75 -14.78 1.40
C PHE A 18 -20.25 -13.43 0.87
N TRP A 19 -20.39 -13.17 -0.42
CA TRP A 19 -19.98 -11.92 -1.04
C TRP A 19 -20.83 -10.73 -0.61
N GLY A 20 -22.15 -10.92 -0.50
CA GLY A 20 -23.06 -9.91 0.05
C GLY A 20 -22.67 -9.52 1.47
N ALA A 21 -22.54 -10.51 2.36
CA ALA A 21 -22.14 -10.27 3.76
C ALA A 21 -20.75 -9.62 3.88
N SER A 22 -19.80 -9.99 3.02
CA SER A 22 -18.48 -9.36 2.97
C SER A 22 -18.55 -7.91 2.49
N GLY A 23 -19.40 -7.63 1.50
CA GLY A 23 -19.67 -6.27 1.02
C GLY A 23 -20.31 -5.38 2.09
N ASP A 24 -21.32 -5.88 2.79
CA ASP A 24 -22.00 -5.16 3.87
C ASP A 24 -21.03 -4.86 5.03
N LEU A 25 -20.21 -5.84 5.43
CA LEU A 25 -19.19 -5.64 6.45
C LEU A 25 -18.17 -4.58 6.00
N TRP A 26 -17.65 -4.70 4.78
CA TRP A 26 -16.68 -3.77 4.20
C TRP A 26 -17.21 -2.33 4.17
N GLN A 27 -18.42 -2.13 3.66
CA GLN A 27 -19.09 -0.84 3.63
C GLN A 27 -19.30 -0.29 5.06
N SER A 28 -19.79 -1.12 5.99
CA SER A 28 -20.03 -0.68 7.37
C SER A 28 -18.75 -0.27 8.10
N LEU A 29 -17.61 -0.91 7.83
CA LEU A 29 -16.32 -0.56 8.43
C LEU A 29 -15.81 0.76 7.86
N TRP A 30 -15.99 0.98 6.57
CA TRP A 30 -15.62 2.24 5.93
C TRP A 30 -16.48 3.40 6.40
N ASP A 31 -17.79 3.21 6.51
CA ASP A 31 -18.69 4.23 7.03
C ASP A 31 -18.27 4.66 8.45
N ARG A 32 -17.91 3.71 9.32
CA ARG A 32 -17.38 4.03 10.67
C ARG A 32 -16.09 4.85 10.62
N VAL A 33 -15.21 4.61 9.65
CA VAL A 33 -14.01 5.43 9.47
C VAL A 33 -14.41 6.84 9.08
N LEU A 34 -15.26 6.98 8.06
CA LEU A 34 -15.73 8.28 7.57
C LEU A 34 -16.52 9.07 8.61
N ASP A 35 -17.28 8.41 9.47
CA ASP A 35 -18.02 9.06 10.55
C ASP A 35 -17.10 9.67 11.60
N VAL A 36 -15.88 9.15 11.75
CA VAL A 36 -14.85 9.70 12.63
C VAL A 36 -13.96 10.72 11.92
N THR A 37 -13.55 10.45 10.69
CA THR A 37 -12.58 11.27 9.94
C THR A 37 -13.22 12.39 9.13
N GLY A 38 -14.52 12.31 8.87
CA GLY A 38 -15.24 13.07 7.84
C GLY A 38 -15.13 12.42 6.46
N ASP A 39 -15.97 12.90 5.54
CA ASP A 39 -16.14 12.42 4.17
C ASP A 39 -15.70 13.46 3.10
N ASP A 40 -14.94 14.47 3.51
CA ASP A 40 -14.35 15.46 2.61
C ASP A 40 -13.28 14.81 1.71
N PRO A 41 -13.46 14.83 0.38
CA PRO A 41 -12.54 14.16 -0.54
C PRO A 41 -11.11 14.61 -0.46
N PHE A 42 -10.89 15.92 -0.37
CA PHE A 42 -9.54 16.46 -0.31
C PHE A 42 -8.82 15.99 0.96
N ARG A 43 -9.47 16.08 2.12
CA ARG A 43 -8.88 15.67 3.40
C ARG A 43 -8.52 14.19 3.42
N LEU A 44 -9.39 13.32 2.92
CA LEU A 44 -9.14 11.88 2.90
C LEU A 44 -8.03 11.51 1.92
N TRP A 45 -8.10 12.03 0.69
CA TRP A 45 -7.12 11.73 -0.34
C TRP A 45 -5.73 12.24 0.00
N ILE A 46 -5.62 13.45 0.55
CA ILE A 46 -4.32 14.05 0.86
C ILE A 46 -3.84 13.61 2.24
N PHE A 47 -4.56 13.97 3.30
CA PHE A 47 -4.09 13.75 4.67
C PHE A 47 -4.37 12.33 5.15
N GLY A 48 -5.50 11.73 4.78
CA GLY A 48 -5.81 10.34 5.10
C GLY A 48 -4.78 9.38 4.47
N THR A 49 -4.54 9.49 3.17
CA THR A 49 -3.51 8.70 2.47
C THR A 49 -2.11 8.95 3.03
N LEU A 50 -1.75 10.21 3.28
CA LEU A 50 -0.45 10.53 3.86
C LEU A 50 -0.29 9.88 5.25
N LEU A 51 -1.27 10.04 6.14
CA LEU A 51 -1.23 9.46 7.47
C LEU A 51 -1.15 7.93 7.42
N TYR A 52 -1.96 7.30 6.58
CA TYR A 52 -1.96 5.85 6.40
C TYR A 52 -0.60 5.33 5.92
N THR A 53 -0.08 5.93 4.84
CA THR A 53 1.20 5.52 4.25
C THR A 53 2.38 5.78 5.20
N MET A 54 2.41 6.92 5.88
CA MET A 54 3.43 7.23 6.89
C MET A 54 3.38 6.22 8.04
N THR A 55 2.18 5.94 8.56
CA THR A 55 2.00 5.02 9.69
C THR A 55 2.50 3.63 9.35
N LEU A 56 2.11 3.08 8.18
CA LEU A 56 2.57 1.77 7.75
C LEU A 56 4.09 1.73 7.52
N TYR A 57 4.62 2.71 6.79
CA TYR A 57 6.04 2.78 6.49
C TYR A 57 6.89 2.82 7.77
N TRP A 58 6.58 3.76 8.68
CA TRP A 58 7.35 3.94 9.90
C TRP A 58 7.12 2.79 10.88
N THR A 59 5.92 2.23 10.99
CA THR A 59 5.68 1.09 11.89
C THR A 59 6.48 -0.14 11.46
N ILE A 60 6.34 -0.56 10.21
CA ILE A 60 7.04 -1.76 9.71
C ILE A 60 8.54 -1.49 9.63
N GLY A 61 8.94 -0.35 9.07
CA GLY A 61 10.34 0.03 8.92
C GLY A 61 11.06 0.18 10.25
N SER A 62 10.42 0.76 11.27
CA SER A 62 11.00 0.83 12.61
C SER A 62 11.13 -0.53 13.26
N VAL A 63 10.19 -1.46 13.08
CA VAL A 63 10.35 -2.84 13.61
C VAL A 63 11.65 -3.46 13.08
N TYR A 64 11.89 -3.45 11.77
CA TYR A 64 13.13 -3.97 11.19
C TYR A 64 14.37 -3.19 11.63
N THR A 65 14.28 -1.86 11.65
CA THR A 65 15.40 -1.00 12.05
C THR A 65 15.79 -1.23 13.52
N LEU A 66 14.82 -1.42 14.42
CA LEU A 66 15.08 -1.70 15.83
C LEU A 66 15.72 -3.08 16.02
N LEU A 67 15.32 -4.09 15.23
CA LEU A 67 15.98 -5.40 15.23
C LEU A 67 17.47 -5.27 14.84
N ASP A 68 17.78 -4.45 13.84
CA ASP A 68 19.17 -4.20 13.40
C ASP A 68 19.98 -3.35 14.40
N VAL A 69 19.35 -2.32 15.00
CA VAL A 69 20.00 -1.46 16.01
C VAL A 69 20.32 -2.23 17.28
N PHE A 70 19.39 -3.05 17.78
CA PHE A 70 19.57 -3.78 19.03
C PHE A 70 20.20 -5.16 18.87
N ASN A 71 20.19 -5.74 17.67
CA ASN A 71 20.64 -7.12 17.40
C ASN A 71 19.96 -8.16 18.32
N ARG A 72 18.70 -7.92 18.66
CA ARG A 72 17.90 -8.74 19.59
C ARG A 72 16.46 -8.88 19.08
N PRO A 73 15.78 -10.00 19.40
CA PRO A 73 16.30 -11.19 20.06
C PRO A 73 17.19 -12.04 19.13
N ALA A 74 18.19 -12.73 19.71
CA ALA A 74 19.22 -13.44 18.94
C ALA A 74 18.65 -14.54 18.01
N PHE A 75 17.53 -15.16 18.37
CA PHE A 75 16.90 -16.21 17.55
C PHE A 75 16.34 -15.69 16.21
N LEU A 76 16.04 -14.39 16.11
CA LEU A 76 15.56 -13.79 14.85
C LEU A 76 16.70 -13.52 13.88
N ARG A 77 17.95 -13.39 14.36
CA ARG A 77 19.12 -13.08 13.51
C ARG A 77 19.36 -14.13 12.43
N ARG A 78 18.97 -15.38 12.67
CA ARG A 78 19.08 -16.47 11.68
C ARG A 78 18.23 -16.27 10.42
N TYR A 79 17.25 -15.36 10.46
CA TYR A 79 16.38 -15.04 9.32
C TYR A 79 16.81 -13.78 8.56
N LYS A 80 17.93 -13.15 8.96
CA LYS A 80 18.41 -11.94 8.29
C LYS A 80 18.94 -12.29 6.90
N VAL A 81 18.46 -11.57 5.89
CA VAL A 81 18.80 -11.79 4.47
C VAL A 81 20.27 -11.44 4.17
N GLN A 82 20.82 -10.42 4.83
CA GLN A 82 22.22 -9.98 4.64
C GLN A 82 22.98 -9.95 5.99
N PRO A 83 23.47 -11.11 6.48
CA PRO A 83 24.20 -11.19 7.74
C PRO A 83 25.50 -10.35 7.71
N GLY A 84 25.81 -9.64 8.80
CA GLY A 84 27.04 -8.87 8.96
C GLY A 84 27.04 -7.48 8.29
N THR A 85 26.03 -7.16 7.48
CA THR A 85 25.90 -5.83 6.88
C THR A 85 25.29 -4.84 7.88
N ASN A 86 25.97 -3.71 8.11
CA ASN A 86 25.58 -2.64 9.03
C ASN A 86 25.33 -3.12 10.49
N GLU A 87 26.17 -4.05 10.98
CA GLU A 87 26.14 -4.51 12.37
C GLU A 87 27.46 -4.14 13.09
N PRO A 88 27.45 -3.21 14.08
CA PRO A 88 26.30 -2.44 14.56
C PRO A 88 25.89 -1.34 13.57
N VAL A 89 24.63 -0.91 13.67
CA VAL A 89 24.11 0.20 12.86
C VAL A 89 24.82 1.50 13.26
N ASP A 90 25.43 2.15 12.28
CA ASP A 90 26.03 3.48 12.46
C ASP A 90 24.96 4.54 12.68
N ARG A 91 25.02 5.23 13.83
CA ARG A 91 23.98 6.19 14.26
C ARG A 91 23.91 7.39 13.34
N ASP A 92 25.05 7.94 12.93
CA ASP A 92 25.09 9.14 12.08
C ASP A 92 24.56 8.85 10.68
N ARG A 93 24.84 7.66 10.15
CA ARG A 93 24.26 7.19 8.89
C ARG A 93 22.76 6.94 9.04
N LEU A 94 22.31 6.35 10.15
CA LEU A 94 20.88 6.14 10.40
C LEU A 94 20.13 7.47 10.46
N PHE A 95 20.63 8.47 11.20
CA PHE A 95 20.01 9.81 11.25
C PHE A 95 19.99 10.48 9.88
N ARG A 96 21.06 10.35 9.09
CA ARG A 96 21.10 10.86 7.71
C ARG A 96 20.02 10.22 6.84
N VAL A 97 19.85 8.89 6.92
CA VAL A 97 18.81 8.17 6.17
C VAL A 97 17.42 8.59 6.62
N ILE A 98 17.15 8.65 7.93
CA ILE A 98 15.85 9.09 8.47
C ILE A 98 15.51 10.49 7.96
N ARG A 99 16.46 11.43 8.02
CA ARG A 99 16.27 12.79 7.50
C ARG A 99 15.95 12.79 6.00
N GLN A 100 16.66 11.98 5.22
CA GLN A 100 16.41 11.86 3.78
C GLN A 100 15.02 11.28 3.48
N VAL A 101 14.59 10.27 4.24
CA VAL A 101 13.26 9.66 4.09
C VAL A 101 12.17 10.69 4.39
N VAL A 102 12.25 11.40 5.51
CA VAL A 102 11.29 12.46 5.86
C VAL A 102 11.27 13.56 4.79
N PHE A 103 12.44 13.97 4.32
CA PHE A 103 12.54 14.95 3.23
C PHE A 103 11.82 14.45 1.96
N ASN A 104 12.07 13.21 1.53
CA ASN A 104 11.42 12.64 0.35
C ASN A 104 9.90 12.52 0.53
N GLN A 105 9.44 12.12 1.72
CA GLN A 105 8.01 12.00 2.01
C GLN A 105 7.29 13.36 1.92
N ILE A 106 7.92 14.43 2.41
CA ILE A 106 7.34 15.79 2.40
C ILE A 106 7.50 16.47 1.04
N PHE A 107 8.69 16.45 0.45
CA PHE A 107 9.01 17.28 -0.72
C PHE A 107 8.88 16.54 -2.05
N THR A 108 8.70 15.22 -2.03
CA THR A 108 8.41 14.44 -3.24
C THR A 108 7.05 13.78 -3.11
N GLY A 109 6.78 13.10 -2.00
CA GLY A 109 5.52 12.39 -1.77
C GLY A 109 4.31 13.31 -1.77
N LEU A 110 4.30 14.37 -0.95
CA LEU A 110 3.16 15.27 -0.85
C LEU A 110 2.88 16.04 -2.15
N PRO A 111 3.86 16.65 -2.86
CA PRO A 111 3.61 17.28 -4.15
C PRO A 111 3.07 16.30 -5.20
N MET A 112 3.58 15.06 -5.22
CA MET A 112 3.08 14.04 -6.13
C MET A 112 1.62 13.68 -5.82
N LEU A 113 1.27 13.52 -4.55
CA LEU A 113 -0.10 13.23 -4.11
C LEU A 113 -1.07 14.39 -4.44
N LEU A 114 -0.65 15.63 -4.18
CA LEU A 114 -1.41 16.83 -4.56
C LEU A 114 -1.60 16.92 -6.07
N GLY A 115 -0.53 16.73 -6.84
CA GLY A 115 -0.61 16.70 -8.30
C GLY A 115 -1.61 15.65 -8.78
N LEU A 116 -1.48 14.41 -8.29
CA LEU A 116 -2.37 13.33 -8.67
C LEU A 116 -3.84 13.65 -8.35
N TYR A 117 -4.14 14.22 -7.17
CA TYR A 117 -5.49 14.61 -6.80
C TYR A 117 -6.15 15.56 -7.80
N TYR A 118 -5.39 16.51 -8.36
CA TYR A 118 -5.91 17.44 -9.37
C TYR A 118 -5.90 16.89 -10.81
N PHE A 119 -5.13 15.83 -11.08
CA PHE A 119 -5.07 15.19 -12.40
C PHE A 119 -6.12 14.08 -12.58
N ILE A 120 -6.53 13.40 -11.51
CA ILE A 120 -7.57 12.38 -11.55
C ILE A 120 -8.96 13.00 -11.53
N GLU A 121 -9.97 12.21 -11.89
CA GLU A 121 -11.36 12.65 -11.87
C GLU A 121 -11.79 13.11 -10.46
N PRO A 122 -12.47 14.26 -10.34
CA PRO A 122 -12.92 14.77 -9.05
C PRO A 122 -13.81 13.77 -8.32
N GLN A 123 -13.44 13.45 -7.09
CA GLN A 123 -14.22 12.58 -6.22
C GLN A 123 -15.32 13.38 -5.53
N THR A 124 -16.54 12.84 -5.50
CA THR A 124 -17.65 13.43 -4.75
C THR A 124 -17.77 12.80 -3.37
N VAL A 125 -18.42 13.49 -2.43
CA VAL A 125 -18.72 12.94 -1.10
C VAL A 125 -19.48 11.61 -1.20
N ALA A 126 -20.48 11.55 -2.10
CA ALA A 126 -21.22 10.32 -2.36
C ALA A 126 -20.32 9.20 -2.89
N GLY A 127 -19.43 9.53 -3.86
CA GLY A 127 -18.50 8.56 -4.43
C GLY A 127 -17.44 8.06 -3.45
N ILE A 128 -17.10 8.83 -2.42
CA ILE A 128 -16.21 8.36 -1.35
C ILE A 128 -16.92 7.42 -0.39
N ARG A 129 -18.19 7.68 -0.08
CA ARG A 129 -18.97 6.80 0.81
C ARG A 129 -19.29 5.49 0.13
N GLU A 130 -19.63 5.49 -1.15
CA GLU A 130 -20.00 4.28 -1.88
C GLU A 130 -18.76 3.50 -2.33
N LEU A 131 -18.49 2.35 -1.69
CA LEU A 131 -17.38 1.50 -2.08
C LEU A 131 -17.76 0.61 -3.28
N PRO A 132 -16.78 0.23 -4.12
CA PRO A 132 -17.00 -0.82 -5.10
C PRO A 132 -17.41 -2.12 -4.43
N THR A 133 -18.19 -2.94 -5.14
CA THR A 133 -18.56 -4.27 -4.62
C THR A 133 -17.32 -5.10 -4.28
N PHE A 134 -17.44 -6.00 -3.31
CA PHE A 134 -16.30 -6.81 -2.86
C PHE A 134 -15.61 -7.58 -4.02
N PRO A 135 -16.34 -8.25 -4.96
CA PRO A 135 -15.70 -8.85 -6.13
C PRO A 135 -14.99 -7.84 -7.04
N THR A 136 -15.53 -6.62 -7.17
CA THR A 136 -14.89 -5.54 -7.94
C THR A 136 -13.51 -5.22 -7.40
N VAL A 137 -13.40 -5.03 -6.08
CA VAL A 137 -12.11 -4.75 -5.44
C VAL A 137 -11.13 -5.89 -5.66
N VAL A 138 -11.57 -7.15 -5.53
CA VAL A 138 -10.68 -8.32 -5.68
C VAL A 138 -10.05 -8.38 -7.07
N TRP A 139 -10.82 -8.24 -8.15
CA TRP A 139 -10.25 -8.31 -9.49
C TRP A 139 -9.42 -7.06 -9.83
N GLN A 140 -9.82 -5.88 -9.35
CA GLN A 140 -9.05 -4.65 -9.53
C GLN A 140 -7.69 -4.75 -8.82
N LEU A 141 -7.65 -5.30 -7.61
CA LEU A 141 -6.40 -5.57 -6.91
C LEU A 141 -5.51 -6.54 -7.70
N ALA A 142 -6.08 -7.64 -8.22
CA ALA A 142 -5.34 -8.57 -9.07
C ALA A 142 -4.76 -7.87 -10.33
N ALA A 143 -5.55 -7.01 -10.98
CA ALA A 143 -5.09 -6.21 -12.11
C ALA A 143 -3.98 -5.23 -11.71
N CYS A 144 -4.11 -4.54 -10.57
CA CYS A 144 -3.09 -3.65 -10.04
C CYS A 144 -1.77 -4.39 -9.77
N VAL A 145 -1.81 -5.59 -9.18
CA VAL A 145 -0.61 -6.42 -8.95
C VAL A 145 0.07 -6.76 -10.27
N VAL A 146 -0.69 -7.14 -11.29
CA VAL A 146 -0.14 -7.44 -12.63
C VAL A 146 0.50 -6.18 -13.24
N ILE A 147 -0.20 -5.05 -13.19
CA ILE A 147 0.31 -3.76 -13.71
C ILE A 147 1.58 -3.34 -12.97
N GLU A 148 1.60 -3.49 -11.63
CA GLU A 148 2.76 -3.20 -10.80
C GLU A 148 3.95 -4.05 -11.21
N GLU A 149 3.78 -5.37 -11.33
CA GLU A 149 4.85 -6.30 -11.70
C GLU A 149 5.50 -5.91 -13.03
N PHE A 150 4.68 -5.69 -14.07
CA PHE A 150 5.18 -5.29 -15.39
C PHE A 150 5.78 -3.87 -15.37
N GLY A 151 5.07 -2.91 -14.77
CA GLY A 151 5.49 -1.52 -14.70
C GLY A 151 6.82 -1.38 -13.95
N PHE A 152 6.95 -2.05 -12.81
CA PHE A 152 8.17 -2.08 -12.02
C PHE A 152 9.32 -2.73 -12.81
N TYR A 153 9.11 -3.92 -13.39
CA TYR A 153 10.16 -4.61 -14.13
C TYR A 153 10.71 -3.78 -15.30
N TYR A 154 9.83 -3.24 -16.15
CA TYR A 154 10.26 -2.51 -17.34
C TYR A 154 10.79 -1.11 -17.01
N SER A 155 10.21 -0.41 -16.02
CA SER A 155 10.75 0.87 -15.57
C SER A 155 12.13 0.68 -14.94
N HIS A 156 12.31 -0.32 -14.08
CA HIS A 156 13.61 -0.67 -13.52
C HIS A 156 14.62 -0.98 -14.62
N ARG A 157 14.29 -1.87 -15.56
CA ARG A 157 15.15 -2.19 -16.71
C ARG A 157 15.52 -0.97 -17.55
N LEU A 158 14.57 -0.07 -17.78
CA LEU A 158 14.80 1.18 -18.51
C LEU A 158 15.75 2.11 -17.77
N LEU A 159 15.57 2.28 -16.46
CA LEU A 159 16.46 3.11 -15.62
C LEU A 159 17.88 2.53 -15.55
N HIS A 160 18.01 1.21 -15.67
CA HIS A 160 19.30 0.52 -15.80
C HIS A 160 19.90 0.53 -17.20
N HIS A 161 19.22 1.08 -18.21
CA HIS A 161 19.79 1.22 -19.53
C HIS A 161 21.01 2.16 -19.50
N SER A 162 22.08 1.81 -20.21
CA SER A 162 23.41 2.48 -20.14
C SER A 162 23.37 4.01 -20.28
N ARG A 163 22.43 4.54 -21.06
CA ARG A 163 22.22 5.99 -21.27
C ARG A 163 21.64 6.71 -20.04
N VAL A 164 20.80 6.03 -19.28
CA VAL A 164 20.08 6.57 -18.09
C VAL A 164 20.82 6.23 -16.81
N TYR A 165 21.38 5.02 -16.72
CA TYR A 165 22.06 4.47 -15.55
C TYR A 165 23.05 5.43 -14.91
N LYS A 166 23.85 6.15 -15.72
CA LYS A 166 24.86 7.10 -15.24
C LYS A 166 24.30 8.29 -14.45
N PHE A 167 23.02 8.61 -14.62
CA PHE A 167 22.35 9.71 -13.92
C PHE A 167 21.60 9.27 -12.67
N VAL A 168 21.20 8.00 -12.62
CA VAL A 168 20.29 7.48 -11.57
C VAL A 168 21.01 6.56 -10.59
N HIS A 169 21.99 5.78 -11.05
CA HIS A 169 22.62 4.71 -10.27
C HIS A 169 24.13 4.87 -10.03
N LYS A 170 24.77 5.89 -10.61
CA LYS A 170 26.10 6.32 -10.19
C LYS A 170 25.96 7.35 -9.06
N GLN A 171 25.88 6.85 -7.83
CA GLN A 171 26.21 7.60 -6.63
C GLN A 171 27.19 6.81 -5.79
#